data_AF-A0A822HAH7-F1
#
_entry.id   AF-A0A822HAH7-F1
#
_cell.length_a   1.000
_cell.length_b   1.000
_cell.length_c   1.000
_cell.angle_alpha   90.00
_cell.angle_beta   90.00
_cell.angle_gamma   90.00
#
_symmetry.space_group_name_H-M   'P 1'
#
loop_
_entity.id
_entity.type
_entity.pdbx_description
1 polymer ?
#
loop_
_entity_poly.entity_id
_entity_poly.type
_entity_poly.pdbx_seq_one_letter_code
_entity_poly.pdbx_strand_id
1 'polypeptide(L)' 'VYENFHPFSLTPAHNETLSFTLNNNGHTITAESTDAKISLTGRNLDGIFSLVSFHLHWGPNHNTGSEHQV' A
#
# COMPACT_ATOMS: atom_id res chain seq x y z
N VAL A 1 -24.52 -16.46 -0.81
CA VAL A 1 -24.31 -15.59 0.36
C VAL A 1 -23.24 -14.61 -0.04
N TYR A 2 -23.56 -13.33 -0.24
CA TYR A 2 -22.52 -12.33 -0.49
C TYR A 2 -21.77 -12.14 0.83
N GLU A 3 -20.47 -12.37 0.84
CA GLU A 3 -19.66 -12.03 2.01
C GLU A 3 -19.72 -10.51 2.19
N ASN A 4 -20.25 -10.07 3.33
CA ASN A 4 -20.21 -8.67 3.72
C ASN A 4 -18.77 -8.34 4.12
N PHE A 5 -17.98 -7.89 3.15
CA PHE A 5 -16.65 -7.38 3.41
C PHE A 5 -16.75 -6.03 4.10
N HIS A 6 -16.56 -6.03 5.42
CA HIS A 6 -16.30 -4.81 6.17
C HIS A 6 -15.08 -4.08 5.58
N PRO A 7 -15.07 -2.73 5.59
CA PRO A 7 -13.95 -1.96 5.09
C PRO A 7 -12.67 -2.31 5.85
N PHE A 8 -11.54 -2.10 5.19
CA PHE A 8 -10.25 -2.12 5.86
C PHE A 8 -10.18 -1.06 6.96
N SER A 9 -9.48 -1.38 8.04
CA SER A 9 -9.15 -0.43 9.10
C SER A 9 -7.64 -0.17 9.09
N LEU A 10 -7.27 1.10 9.04
CA LEU A 10 -5.89 1.59 9.06
C LEU A 10 -5.63 2.34 10.36
N THR A 11 -4.44 2.21 10.93
CA THR A 11 -4.04 3.03 12.09
C THR A 11 -4.00 4.53 11.73
N PRO A 12 -4.26 5.47 12.65
CA PRO A 12 -4.35 6.91 12.34
C PRO A 12 -3.14 7.51 11.60
N ALA A 13 -1.95 6.93 11.82
CA ALA A 13 -0.71 7.33 11.15
C ALA A 13 -0.79 7.31 9.61
N HIS A 14 -1.75 6.58 9.00
CA HIS A 14 -1.95 6.62 7.54
C HIS A 14 -2.35 8.00 7.00
N ASN A 15 -2.83 8.90 7.87
CA ASN A 15 -3.26 10.25 7.53
C ASN A 15 -2.31 11.34 8.07
N GLU A 16 -1.10 10.95 8.43
CA GLU A 16 -0.06 11.86 8.91
C GLU A 16 0.99 12.14 7.83
N THR A 17 1.70 13.26 7.96
CA THR A 17 2.89 13.53 7.14
C THR A 17 4.06 12.71 7.66
N LEU A 18 4.54 11.77 6.86
CA LEU A 18 5.62 10.85 7.21
C LEU A 18 6.81 10.99 6.25
N SER A 19 8.01 10.73 6.76
CA SER A 19 9.22 10.68 5.94
C SER A 19 9.46 9.26 5.42
N PHE A 20 9.78 9.15 4.13
CA PHE A 20 10.12 7.90 3.46
C PHE A 20 11.49 8.03 2.79
N THR A 21 12.25 6.94 2.83
CA THR A 21 13.42 6.76 1.97
C THR A 21 12.94 6.16 0.66
N LEU A 22 13.32 6.81 -0.45
CA LEU A 22 13.02 6.32 -1.80
C LEU A 22 14.25 5.65 -2.40
N ASN A 23 14.09 4.43 -2.88
CA ASN A 23 15.14 3.65 -3.51
C ASN A 23 14.72 3.20 -4.92
N ASN A 24 15.58 3.44 -5.91
CA ASN A 24 15.41 2.85 -7.23
C ASN A 24 16.13 1.49 -7.25
N ASN A 25 15.36 0.40 -7.27
CA ASN A 25 15.92 -0.95 -7.24
C ASN A 25 16.19 -1.55 -8.64
N GLY A 26 16.08 -0.75 -9.70
CA GLY A 26 16.23 -1.20 -11.09
C GLY A 26 14.95 -1.73 -11.74
N HIS A 27 13.87 -1.89 -10.96
CA HIS A 27 12.56 -2.35 -11.45
C HIS A 27 11.45 -1.33 -11.16
N THR A 28 11.52 -0.68 -10.00
CA THR A 28 10.56 0.31 -9.52
C THR A 28 11.26 1.28 -8.57
N ILE A 29 10.52 2.31 -8.15
CA ILE A 29 10.80 3.04 -6.92
C ILE A 29 10.15 2.27 -5.76
N THR A 30 10.92 1.94 -4.73
CA THR A 30 10.40 1.47 -3.43
C THR A 30 10.44 2.62 -2.43
N ALA A 31 9.40 2.73 -1.62
CA ALA A 31 9.29 3.69 -0.53
C ALA A 31 9.21 2.95 0.80
N GLU A 32 10.17 3.21 1.67
CA GLU A 32 10.33 2.53 2.97
C GLU A 32 10.43 3.57 4.09
N SER A 33 9.85 3.26 5.25
CA SER A 33 9.93 4.12 6.43
C SER A 33 9.97 3.27 7.69
N THR A 34 10.98 3.52 8.53
CA THR A 34 11.06 2.93 9.86
C THR A 34 10.12 3.61 10.86
N ASP A 35 9.62 4.80 10.52
CA ASP A 35 8.79 5.64 11.39
C ASP A 35 7.29 5.49 11.07
N ALA A 36 6.95 4.95 9.89
CA ALA A 36 5.58 4.72 9.48
C ALA A 36 4.93 3.59 10.30
N LYS A 37 4.28 3.95 11.41
CA LYS A 37 3.50 3.03 12.26
C LYS A 37 2.10 2.76 11.68
N ILE A 38 2.07 2.42 10.39
CA ILE A 38 0.84 2.11 9.66
C ILE A 38 0.59 0.61 9.77
N SER A 39 -0.62 0.22 10.18
CA SER A 39 -1.05 -1.18 10.17
C SER A 39 -2.49 -1.31 9.67
N LEU A 40 -2.77 -2.45 9.04
CA LEU A 40 -4.02 -2.80 8.37
C LEU A 40 -4.67 -4.00 9.08
N THR A 41 -5.98 -3.90 9.31
CA THR A 41 -6.83 -5.01 9.76
C THR A 41 -8.17 -5.01 9.00
N GLY A 42 -9.01 -6.01 9.25
CA GLY A 42 -10.35 -6.10 8.68
C GLY A 42 -10.39 -6.89 7.38
N ARG A 43 -11.52 -6.80 6.65
CA ARG A 43 -11.81 -7.54 5.41
C ARG A 43 -11.45 -9.04 5.45
N ASN A 44 -11.71 -9.68 6.59
CA ASN A 44 -11.43 -11.09 6.86
C ASN A 44 -9.93 -11.49 6.80
N LEU A 45 -9.02 -10.52 6.97
CA LEU A 45 -7.62 -10.81 7.19
C LEU A 45 -7.44 -11.37 8.62
N ASP A 46 -6.85 -12.55 8.73
CA ASP A 46 -6.55 -13.20 10.00
C ASP A 46 -5.25 -12.66 10.61
N GLY A 47 -5.25 -11.36 10.92
CA GLY A 47 -4.10 -10.72 11.54
C GLY A 47 -4.03 -9.21 11.39
N ILE A 48 -2.97 -8.67 11.98
CA ILE A 48 -2.56 -7.27 11.87
C ILE A 48 -1.36 -7.20 10.93
N PHE A 49 -1.46 -6.42 9.87
CA PHE A 49 -0.43 -6.32 8.84
C PHE A 49 0.21 -4.94 8.90
N SER A 50 1.49 -4.87 9.22
CA SER A 50 2.23 -3.60 9.26
C SER A 50 2.78 -3.23 7.89
N LEU A 51 2.77 -1.93 7.57
CA LEU A 51 3.41 -1.42 6.37
C LEU A 51 4.93 -1.60 6.48
N VAL A 52 5.51 -2.29 5.49
CA VAL A 52 6.98 -2.44 5.35
C VAL A 52 7.50 -1.52 4.25
N SER A 53 6.84 -1.55 3.09
CA SER A 53 7.19 -0.74 1.92
C SER A 53 6.00 -0.62 0.98
N PHE A 54 6.01 0.34 0.07
CA PHE A 54 5.15 0.34 -1.12
C PHE A 54 5.96 0.66 -2.38
N HIS A 55 5.43 0.30 -3.54
CA HIS A 55 6.05 0.55 -4.84
C HIS A 55 4.97 0.84 -5.89
N LEU A 56 5.39 1.27 -7.08
CA LEU A 56 4.50 1.70 -8.14
C LEU A 56 4.79 0.94 -9.43
N HIS A 57 3.76 0.82 -10.26
CA HIS A 57 3.89 0.44 -11.66
C HIS A 57 3.34 1.58 -12.50
N TRP A 58 4.01 1.89 -13.61
CA TRP A 58 3.59 2.96 -14.51
C TRP A 58 3.93 2.62 -15.96
N GLY A 59 3.23 3.27 -16.88
CA GLY A 59 3.42 3.13 -18.31
C GLY A 59 3.74 4.47 -18.97
N PRO A 60 4.02 4.46 -20.27
CA PRO A 60 4.40 5.67 -21.01
C PRO A 60 3.24 6.64 -21.25
N ASN A 61 1.99 6.25 -20.96
CA ASN A 61 0.81 7.07 -21.21
C ASN A 61 -0.37 6.68 -20.29
N HIS A 62 -1.45 7.45 -20.36
CA HIS A 62 -2.65 7.27 -19.54
C HIS A 62 -3.45 5.99 -19.82
N ASN A 63 -3.12 5.23 -20.88
CA ASN A 63 -3.82 3.98 -21.25
C ASN A 63 -3.06 2.72 -20.83
N THR A 64 -1.85 2.85 -20.29
CA THR A 64 -0.95 1.73 -20.00
C THR A 64 -0.24 1.93 -18.67
N GLY A 65 0.08 0.84 -17.97
CA GLY A 65 0.92 0.91 -16.75
C GLY A 65 0.33 0.25 -15.51
N SER A 66 -0.98 -0.02 -15.48
CA SER A 66 -1.55 -0.89 -14.45
C SER A 66 -1.25 -2.35 -14.77
N GLU A 67 -0.92 -3.13 -13.74
CA GLU A 67 -0.80 -4.59 -13.88
C GLU A 67 -2.18 -5.24 -14.05
N HIS A 68 -3.18 -4.74 -13.31
CA HIS A 68 -4.55 -5.23 -13.36
C HIS A 68 -5.43 -4.40 -14.32
N GLN A 69 -6.45 -5.04 -14.87
CA GLN A 69 -7.53 -4.43 -15.67
C GLN A 69 -8.88 -4.82 -15.04
N VAL A 70 -9.92 -4.02 -15.30
CA VAL A 70 -11.30 -4.24 -14.79
C VAL A 70 -12.17 -4.86 -15.87
#